data_AF-A0A0G2AS69-F1
#
_entry.id   AF-A0A0G2AS69-F1
#
_cell.length_a   1.000
_cell.length_b   1.000
_cell.length_c   1.000
_cell.angle_alpha   90.00
_cell.angle_beta   90.00
_cell.angle_gamma   90.00
#
_symmetry.space_group_name_H-M   'P 1'
#
loop_
_entity.id
_entity.type
_entity.pdbx_description
1 polymer ?
#
loop_
_entity_poly.entity_id
_entity_poly.type
_entity_poly.pdbx_seq_one_letter_code
_entity_poly.pdbx_strand_id
1 'polypeptide(L)' 'MTTFDVQEAWGELLAALHNREWRMVKELAAALRTHVKGGGTLPRIFAEDVELPEEFVRGCVLFDCELALQLAEANLS' A
#
# COMPACT_ATOMS: atom_id res chain seq x y z
N MET A 1 -21.06 -3.28 5.24
CA MET A 1 -19.72 -3.52 4.66
C MET A 1 -19.09 -2.15 4.48
N THR A 2 -18.07 -1.81 5.26
CA THR A 2 -17.27 -0.60 5.04
C THR A 2 -16.45 -0.81 3.78
N THR A 3 -16.62 0.06 2.79
CA THR A 3 -15.80 0.10 1.58
C THR A 3 -14.36 0.42 1.97
N PHE A 4 -13.42 -0.47 1.67
CA PHE A 4 -11.99 -0.21 1.82
C PHE A 4 -11.55 0.68 0.67
N ASP A 5 -11.31 1.97 0.94
CA ASP A 5 -10.78 2.89 -0.03
C ASP A 5 -9.25 2.74 -0.10
N VAL A 6 -8.78 2.13 -1.17
CA VAL A 6 -7.36 1.83 -1.38
C VAL A 6 -6.54 3.09 -1.59
N GLN A 7 -7.13 4.14 -2.16
CA GLN A 7 -6.44 5.39 -2.40
C GLN A 7 -6.24 6.17 -1.10
N GLU A 8 -7.27 6.19 -0.25
CA GLU A 8 -7.16 6.74 1.11
C GLU A 8 -6.13 5.97 1.93
N ALA A 9 -6.25 4.64 2.01
CA ALA A 9 -5.31 3.79 2.75
C ALA A 9 -3.86 3.91 2.26
N TRP A 10 -3.65 4.11 0.96
CA TRP A 10 -2.32 4.37 0.40
C TRP A 10 -1.77 5.73 0.84
N GLY A 11 -2.59 6.77 0.79
CA GLY A 11 -2.24 8.10 1.29
C GLY A 11 -1.85 8.07 2.77
N GLU A 12 -2.63 7.36 3.58
CA GLU A 12 -2.35 7.15 5.01
C GLU A 12 -1.05 6.37 5.23
N LEU A 13 -0.77 5.34 4.41
CA LEU A 13 0.49 4.60 4.49
C LEU A 13 1.70 5.50 4.25
N LEU A 14 1.63 6.36 3.22
CA LEU A 14 2.69 7.32 2.91
C LEU A 14 2.89 8.32 4.05
N ALA A 15 1.81 8.83 4.64
CA ALA A 15 1.87 9.71 5.80
C ALA A 15 2.48 9.01 7.02
N ALA A 16 2.06 7.78 7.31
CA ALA A 16 2.59 6.97 8.41
C ALA A 16 4.09 6.68 8.24
N LEU A 17 4.54 6.38 7.02
CA LEU A 17 5.96 6.20 6.67
C LEU A 17 6.75 7.49 6.91
N HIS A 18 6.21 8.63 6.49
CA HIS A 18 6.83 9.94 6.70
C HIS A 18 6.98 10.26 8.20
N ASN A 19 5.92 10.03 8.98
CA ASN A 19 5.87 10.29 10.41
C ASN A 19 6.55 9.20 11.27
N ARG A 20 7.04 8.12 10.66
CA ARG A 20 7.65 6.96 11.33
C ARG A 20 6.71 6.27 12.32
N GLU A 21 5.42 6.24 12.01
CA GLU A 21 4.38 5.61 12.82
C GLU A 21 4.34 4.10 12.56
N TRP A 22 5.39 3.37 12.98
CA TRP A 22 5.68 2.02 12.49
C TRP A 22 4.58 0.98 12.74
N ARG A 23 3.78 1.11 13.80
CA ARG A 23 2.60 0.24 14.01
C ARG A 23 1.55 0.46 12.93
N MET A 24 1.25 1.73 12.63
CA MET A 24 0.28 2.11 11.60
C MET A 24 0.79 1.74 10.20
N VAL A 25 2.09 1.93 9.93
CA VAL A 25 2.74 1.43 8.70
C VAL A 25 2.51 -0.08 8.54
N LYS A 26 2.74 -0.87 9.60
CA LYS A 26 2.55 -2.32 9.56
C LYS A 26 1.11 -2.71 9.26
N GLU A 27 0.15 -2.07 9.93
CA GLU A 27 -1.29 -2.35 9.77
C GLU A 27 -1.79 -1.98 8.36
N LEU A 28 -1.49 -0.76 7.90
CA LEU A 28 -1.90 -0.27 6.59
C LEU A 28 -1.27 -1.06 5.45
N ALA A 29 0.05 -1.33 5.51
CA ALA A 29 0.74 -2.11 4.49
C ALA A 29 0.21 -3.56 4.43
N ALA A 30 -0.12 -4.18 5.58
CA ALA A 30 -0.72 -5.50 5.60
C ALA A 30 -2.14 -5.51 4.98
N ALA A 31 -2.95 -4.50 5.28
CA ALA A 31 -4.31 -4.35 4.74
C ALA A 31 -4.28 -4.17 3.21
N LEU A 32 -3.48 -3.21 2.74
CA LEU A 32 -3.29 -2.94 1.30
C LEU A 32 -2.78 -4.17 0.56
N ARG A 33 -1.74 -4.83 1.08
CA ARG A 33 -1.21 -6.06 0.50
C ARG A 33 -2.28 -7.15 0.38
N THR A 34 -3.07 -7.34 1.43
CA THR A 34 -4.13 -8.36 1.46
C THR A 34 -5.21 -8.05 0.42
N HIS A 35 -5.68 -6.80 0.36
CA HIS A 35 -6.65 -6.35 -0.63
C HIS A 35 -6.15 -6.57 -2.06
N VAL A 36 -4.90 -6.19 -2.33
CA VAL A 36 -4.28 -6.31 -3.66
C VAL A 36 -4.05 -7.77 -4.05
N LYS A 37 -3.62 -8.64 -3.14
CA LYS A 37 -3.52 -10.10 -3.39
C LYS A 37 -4.91 -10.72 -3.64
N GLY A 38 -5.96 -10.17 -3.04
CA GLY A 38 -7.35 -10.60 -3.22
C GLY A 38 -8.01 -10.16 -4.53
N GLY A 39 -7.27 -9.53 -5.45
CA GLY A 39 -7.84 -9.02 -6.72
C GLY A 39 -8.57 -7.68 -6.56
N GLY A 40 -8.38 -6.99 -5.43
CA GLY A 40 -8.98 -5.68 -5.20
C GLY A 40 -8.53 -4.64 -6.23
N THR A 41 -9.39 -3.65 -6.47
CA THR A 41 -9.13 -2.50 -7.34
C THR A 41 -7.92 -1.73 -6.84
N LEU A 42 -7.04 -1.35 -7.76
CA LEU A 42 -5.82 -0.63 -7.43
C LEU A 42 -6.05 0.88 -7.40
N PRO A 43 -5.23 1.63 -6.65
CA PRO A 43 -5.26 3.08 -6.75
C PRO A 43 -4.94 3.51 -8.19
N ARG A 44 -5.58 4.58 -8.68
CA ARG A 44 -5.04 5.39 -9.79
C ARG A 44 -3.87 6.21 -9.26
N ILE A 45 -2.81 5.53 -8.88
CA ILE A 45 -1.56 6.16 -8.48
C ILE A 45 -0.58 5.74 -9.57
N PHE A 46 0.26 6.68 -9.99
CA PHE A 46 1.24 6.58 -11.08
C PHE A 46 0.72 7.04 -12.45
N ALA A 47 1.04 8.31 -12.72
CA ALA A 47 1.13 9.00 -14.01
C ALA A 47 -0.19 9.25 -14.76
N GLU A 48 -0.61 10.51 -14.79
CA GLU A 48 -1.70 11.03 -15.64
C GLU A 48 -1.48 10.82 -17.15
N ASP A 49 -0.31 10.30 -17.57
CA ASP A 49 0.10 10.22 -18.99
C ASP A 49 0.54 8.82 -19.48
N VAL A 50 0.58 7.77 -18.62
CA VAL A 50 0.99 6.41 -19.05
C VAL A 50 0.01 5.36 -18.53
N GLU A 51 -0.77 4.78 -19.44
CA GLU A 51 -1.56 3.58 -19.14
C GLU A 51 -0.61 2.38 -18.97
N LEU A 52 -0.34 2.01 -17.71
CA LEU A 52 0.36 0.78 -17.38
C LEU A 52 -0.63 -0.40 -17.31
N PRO A 53 -0.26 -1.60 -17.77
CA PRO A 53 -1.09 -2.79 -17.58
C PRO A 53 -1.41 -3.00 -16.09
N GLU A 54 -2.65 -3.38 -15.78
CA GLU A 54 -3.11 -3.53 -14.38
C GLU A 54 -2.21 -4.47 -13.57
N GLU A 55 -1.74 -5.57 -14.17
CA GLU A 55 -0.82 -6.52 -13.53
C GLU A 55 0.51 -5.89 -13.13
N PHE A 56 1.00 -4.93 -13.92
CA PHE A 56 2.23 -4.20 -13.61
C PHE A 56 2.03 -3.28 -12.41
N VAL A 57 0.94 -2.50 -12.41
CA VAL A 57 0.55 -1.65 -11.27
C VAL A 57 0.38 -2.49 -10.01
N ARG A 58 -0.25 -3.68 -10.14
CA ARG A 58 -0.43 -4.64 -9.04
C ARG A 58 0.91 -5.05 -8.44
N GLY A 59 1.86 -5.40 -9.31
CA GLY A 59 3.22 -5.77 -8.91
C GLY A 59 3.93 -4.66 -8.12
N CYS A 60 3.87 -3.41 -8.59
CA CYS A 60 4.46 -2.26 -7.90
C CYS A 60 3.86 -2.04 -6.51
N VAL A 61 2.52 -2.01 -6.43
CA VAL A 61 1.82 -1.81 -5.15
C VAL A 61 2.15 -2.92 -4.14
N LEU A 62 2.23 -4.17 -4.60
CA LEU A 62 2.64 -5.29 -3.74
C LEU A 62 4.08 -5.16 -3.26
N PHE A 63 5.00 -4.79 -4.13
CA PHE A 63 6.41 -4.59 -3.79
C PHE A 63 6.57 -3.53 -2.69
N ASP A 64 5.94 -2.37 -2.88
CA ASP A 64 5.97 -1.26 -1.92
C ASP A 64 5.37 -1.65 -0.56
N CYS A 65 4.27 -2.41 -0.55
CA CYS A 65 3.68 -2.92 0.69
C CYS A 65 4.62 -3.87 1.43
N GLU A 66 5.27 -4.80 0.74
CA GLU A 66 6.21 -5.74 1.37
C GLU A 66 7.44 -4.99 1.92
N LEU A 67 7.94 -3.97 1.21
CA LEU A 67 9.02 -3.13 1.71
C LEU A 67 8.62 -2.35 2.96
N ALA A 68 7.42 -1.75 2.97
CA ALA A 68 6.90 -1.04 4.14
C ALA A 68 6.74 -1.97 5.36
N LEU A 69 6.30 -3.21 5.15
CA LEU A 69 6.21 -4.23 6.21
C LEU A 69 7.58 -4.56 6.80
N GLN A 70 8.59 -4.80 5.95
CA GLN A 70 9.96 -5.09 6.41
C GLN A 70 10.55 -3.92 7.20
N LEU A 71 10.32 -2.68 6.75
CA LEU A 71 10.75 -1.48 7.46
C LEU A 71 10.07 -1.36 8.82
N ALA A 72 8.76 -1.59 8.89
CA ALA A 72 8.04 -1.53 10.15
C ALA A 72 8.50 -2.63 11.12
N GLU A 73 8.75 -3.84 10.65
CA GLU A 73 9.25 -4.94 11.48
C GLU A 73 10.62 -4.63 12.07
N ALA A 74 11.54 -4.09 11.27
CA ALA A 74 12.88 -3.70 11.73
C ALA A 74 12.88 -2.57 12.79
N ASN A 75 11.83 -1.75 12.84
CA ASN A 75 11.73 -0.62 13.78
C ASN A 75 10.81 -0.87 14.97
N LEU A 76 10.12 -2.02 15.00
CA LEU A 76 9.25 -2.43 16.11
C LEU A 76 9.89 -3.51 16.99
N SER A 77 10.99 -4.10 16.53
CA SER A 77 11.84 -5.06 17.26
C SER A 77 12.72 -4.42 18.33
#